data_AF-A0A6A9SW42-F1
#
_entry.id   AF-A0A6A9SW42-F1
#
_cell.length_a   1.000
_cell.length_b   1.000
_cell.length_c   1.000
_cell.angle_alpha   90.00
_cell.angle_beta   90.00
_cell.angle_gamma   90.00
#
_symmetry.space_group_name_H-M   'P 1'
#
loop_
_entity.id
_entity.type
_entity.pdbx_description
1 polymer ?
#
loop_
_entity_poly.entity_id
_entity_poly.type
_entity_poly.pdbx_seq_one_letter_code
_entity_poly.pdbx_strand_id
1 'polypeptide(L)'
;MDEKTEELRDIFVDVADDDTVTESQAETHGSLASEEDVEARLRETVAEMRDALDFETSLSVDELTTLVERFYSEDSDEELAEELGV
;
A
#
# COMPACT_ATOMS: atom_id res chain seq x y z
N MET A 1 41.77 -11.21 -33.55
CA MET A 1 40.82 -10.50 -32.68
C MET A 1 41.39 -9.10 -32.51
N ASP A 2 40.63 -8.06 -32.83
CA ASP A 2 41.10 -6.69 -32.68
C ASP A 2 41.21 -6.38 -31.17
N GLU A 3 42.25 -5.67 -30.74
CA GLU A 3 42.53 -5.31 -29.33
C GLU A 3 41.30 -4.66 -28.66
N LYS A 4 40.55 -3.88 -29.45
CA LYS A 4 39.30 -3.22 -29.05
C LYS A 4 38.16 -4.19 -28.71
N THR A 5 38.18 -5.39 -29.30
CA THR A 5 37.18 -6.44 -29.07
C THR A 5 37.46 -7.21 -27.78
N GLU A 6 38.73 -7.34 -27.40
CA GLU A 6 39.13 -7.95 -26.12
C GLU A 6 38.81 -7.01 -24.95
N GLU A 7 39.07 -5.71 -25.11
CA GLU A 7 38.74 -4.68 -24.12
C GLU A 7 37.23 -4.62 -23.83
N LEU A 8 36.38 -4.71 -24.86
CA LEU A 8 34.92 -4.75 -24.69
C LEU A 8 34.42 -6.02 -24.00
N ARG A 9 35.07 -7.17 -24.23
CA ARG A 9 34.73 -8.42 -23.55
C ARG A 9 35.09 -8.35 -22.08
N ASP A 10 36.26 -7.83 -21.73
CA ASP A 10 36.67 -7.73 -20.33
C ASP A 10 35.76 -6.80 -19.54
N ILE A 11 35.33 -5.67 -20.11
CA ILE A 11 34.32 -4.79 -19.46
C ILE A 11 32.99 -5.52 -19.26
N PHE A 12 32.53 -6.30 -20.24
CA PHE A 12 31.27 -7.02 -20.13
C PHE A 12 31.33 -8.14 -19.08
N VAL A 13 32.47 -8.81 -18.94
CA VAL A 13 32.69 -9.83 -17.91
C VAL A 13 32.81 -9.19 -16.53
N ASP A 14 33.55 -8.09 -16.38
CA ASP A 14 33.72 -7.37 -15.11
C ASP A 14 32.38 -6.85 -14.57
N VAL A 15 31.49 -6.38 -15.46
CA VAL A 15 30.14 -5.92 -15.08
C VAL A 15 29.14 -7.07 -14.86
N ALA A 16 29.31 -8.20 -15.55
CA ALA A 16 28.39 -9.33 -15.45
C ALA A 16 28.72 -10.31 -14.31
N ASP A 17 29.96 -10.30 -13.80
CA ASP A 17 30.40 -11.08 -12.64
C ASP A 17 30.04 -10.41 -11.30
N ASP A 18 29.60 -9.14 -11.32
CA ASP A 18 29.00 -8.50 -10.14
C ASP A 18 27.57 -9.03 -9.98
N ASP A 19 27.49 -10.09 -9.16
CA ASP A 19 26.29 -10.81 -8.74
C ASP A 19 25.06 -9.90 -8.64
N THR A 20 24.17 -10.00 -9.63
CA THR A 20 22.76 -9.61 -9.53
C THR A 20 22.53 -8.18 -9.01
N VAL A 21 22.41 -7.21 -9.93
CA VAL A 21 21.83 -5.89 -9.63
C VAL A 21 20.33 -6.03 -9.35
N THR A 22 19.97 -6.67 -8.24
CA THR A 22 18.72 -6.39 -7.56
C THR A 22 19.02 -5.24 -6.61
N GLU A 23 19.04 -4.02 -7.14
CA GLU A 23 18.64 -2.89 -6.29
C GLU A 23 17.29 -3.32 -5.73
N SER A 24 17.21 -3.49 -4.41
CA SER A 24 15.94 -3.68 -3.75
C SER A 24 15.13 -2.45 -4.14
N GLN A 25 14.18 -2.63 -5.04
CA GLN A 25 13.13 -1.65 -5.26
C GLN A 25 12.38 -1.63 -3.93
N ALA A 26 12.86 -0.81 -2.99
CA ALA A 26 11.98 -0.22 -2.02
C ALA A 26 10.89 0.39 -2.88
N GLU A 27 9.67 -0.08 -2.72
CA GLU A 27 8.51 0.67 -3.17
C GLU A 27 8.82 2.11 -2.76
N THR A 28 8.99 3.00 -3.73
CA THR A 28 9.17 4.39 -3.36
C THR A 28 7.82 4.74 -2.78
N HIS A 29 7.71 4.62 -1.45
CA HIS A 29 6.62 5.04 -0.59
C HIS A 29 6.51 6.56 -0.77
N GLY A 30 6.10 6.97 -1.98
CA GLY A 30 6.11 8.33 -2.44
C GLY A 30 5.09 9.09 -1.63
N SER A 31 5.61 9.74 -0.58
CA SER A 31 4.91 10.39 0.52
C SER A 31 4.27 9.41 1.50
N LEU A 32 4.58 9.58 2.78
CA LEU A 32 3.59 9.32 3.82
C LEU A 32 2.32 10.01 3.34
N ALA A 33 1.31 9.24 2.95
CA ALA A 33 0.01 9.79 2.58
C ALA A 33 -0.43 10.69 3.72
N SER A 34 -0.85 11.92 3.42
CA SER A 34 -1.42 12.78 4.46
C SER A 34 -2.62 12.08 5.09
N GLU A 35 -3.01 12.47 6.30
CA GLU A 35 -4.19 11.89 6.95
C GLU A 35 -5.44 12.00 6.04
N GLU A 36 -5.59 13.12 5.33
CA GLU A 36 -6.63 13.31 4.31
C GLU A 36 -6.51 12.33 3.12
N ASP A 37 -5.29 12.03 2.66
CA ASP A 37 -5.06 11.06 1.58
C ASP A 37 -5.41 9.63 2.04
N VAL A 38 -5.12 9.30 3.29
CA VAL A 38 -5.43 7.99 3.89
C VAL A 38 -6.95 7.84 4.05
N GLU A 39 -7.62 8.85 4.60
CA GLU A 39 -9.08 8.84 4.77
C GLU A 39 -9.80 8.67 3.42
N ALA A 40 -9.39 9.45 2.40
CA ALA A 40 -9.96 9.35 1.06
C ALA A 40 -9.75 7.97 0.43
N ARG A 41 -8.54 7.40 0.58
CA ARG A 41 -8.19 6.07 0.08
C ARG A 41 -8.98 4.97 0.79
N LEU A 42 -9.13 5.08 2.10
CA LEU A 42 -9.89 4.13 2.90
C LEU A 42 -11.37 4.16 2.49
N ARG A 43 -11.94 5.35 2.34
CA ARG A 43 -13.31 5.53 1.89
C ARG A 43 -13.56 4.92 0.52
N GLU A 44 -12.66 5.13 -0.44
CA GLU A 44 -12.72 4.50 -1.77
C GLU A 44 -12.71 2.97 -1.64
N THR A 45 -11.81 2.44 -0.81
CA THR A 45 -11.70 0.99 -0.57
C THR A 45 -12.97 0.42 0.04
N VAL A 46 -13.55 1.06 1.05
CA VAL A 46 -14.80 0.62 1.69
C VAL A 46 -15.98 0.68 0.73
N ALA A 47 -16.05 1.70 -0.14
CA ALA A 47 -17.06 1.79 -1.18
C ALA A 47 -16.95 0.63 -2.18
N GLU A 48 -15.74 0.35 -2.67
CA GLU A 48 -15.49 -0.80 -3.55
C GLU A 48 -15.85 -2.13 -2.87
N MET A 49 -15.48 -2.29 -1.59
CA MET A 49 -15.85 -3.47 -0.82
C MET A 49 -17.36 -3.61 -0.69
N ARG A 50 -18.11 -2.53 -0.49
CA ARG A 50 -19.58 -2.59 -0.40
C ARG A 50 -20.24 -2.98 -1.72
N ASP A 51 -19.66 -2.55 -2.83
CA ASP A 51 -20.17 -2.92 -4.16
C ASP A 51 -19.80 -4.37 -4.53
N ALA A 52 -18.62 -4.84 -4.10
CA ALA A 52 -18.10 -6.18 -4.41
C ALA A 52 -18.55 -7.26 -3.42
N LEU A 53 -18.83 -6.87 -2.17
CA LEU A 53 -19.18 -7.74 -1.06
C LEU A 53 -20.56 -7.29 -0.53
N ASP A 54 -21.56 -8.17 -0.62
CA ASP A 54 -22.92 -7.91 -0.14
C ASP A 54 -22.96 -7.74 1.39
N PHE A 55 -22.62 -6.55 1.89
CA PHE A 55 -22.66 -6.24 3.31
C PHE A 55 -24.11 -6.09 3.81
N GLU A 56 -24.52 -7.00 4.68
CA GLU A 56 -25.77 -6.89 5.43
C GLU A 56 -25.58 -6.02 6.67
N THR A 57 -25.47 -4.70 6.47
CA THR A 57 -25.34 -3.71 7.56
C THR A 57 -26.17 -2.47 7.28
N SER A 58 -26.66 -1.83 8.35
CA SER A 58 -27.31 -0.52 8.28
C SER A 58 -26.32 0.63 8.17
N LEU A 59 -25.03 0.38 8.43
CA LEU A 59 -23.98 1.40 8.40
C LEU A 59 -23.73 1.88 6.97
N SER A 60 -23.56 3.19 6.81
CA SER A 60 -23.12 3.86 5.59
C SER A 60 -21.63 3.62 5.33
N VAL A 61 -21.15 4.00 4.14
CA VAL A 61 -19.72 3.94 3.81
C VAL A 61 -18.90 4.83 4.75
N ASP A 62 -19.43 6.01 5.10
CA ASP A 62 -18.84 6.91 6.09
C ASP A 62 -18.67 6.22 7.45
N GLU A 63 -19.74 5.64 7.98
CA GLU A 63 -19.73 4.97 9.28
C GLU A 63 -18.80 3.74 9.29
N LEU A 64 -18.76 2.98 8.19
CA LEU A 64 -17.82 1.87 8.04
C LEU A 64 -16.36 2.34 7.97
N THR A 65 -16.12 3.49 7.34
CA THR A 65 -14.78 4.11 7.29
C THR A 65 -14.34 4.49 8.70
N THR A 66 -15.19 5.21 9.45
CA THR A 66 -14.92 5.57 10.86
C THR A 66 -14.70 4.35 11.75
N LEU A 67 -15.51 3.30 11.56
CA LEU A 67 -15.36 2.04 12.30
C LEU A 67 -13.97 1.44 12.10
N VAL A 68 -13.48 1.37 10.86
CA VAL A 68 -12.16 0.81 10.56
C VAL A 68 -11.05 1.67 11.16
N GLU A 69 -11.12 2.98 11.01
CA GLU A 69 -10.10 3.90 11.57
C GLU A 69 -9.97 3.76 13.09
N ARG A 70 -11.11 3.74 13.79
CA ARG A 70 -11.13 3.64 15.26
C ARG A 70 -10.75 2.26 15.76
N PHE A 71 -11.15 1.20 15.05
CA PHE A 71 -10.69 -0.16 15.35
C PHE A 71 -9.16 -0.25 15.31
N TYR A 72 -8.51 0.37 14.31
CA TYR A 72 -7.04 0.42 14.24
C TYR A 72 -6.40 1.42 15.22
N SER A 73 -7.21 2.30 15.83
CA SER A 73 -6.80 3.18 16.94
C SER A 73 -6.91 2.51 18.31
N GLU A 74 -7.27 1.22 18.35
CA GLU A 74 -7.44 0.40 19.56
C GLU A 74 -8.69 0.75 20.40
N ASP A 75 -9.69 1.41 19.80
CA ASP A 75 -10.99 1.63 20.43
C ASP A 75 -11.71 0.28 20.65
N SER A 76 -12.38 0.15 21.80
CA SER A 76 -13.17 -1.03 22.12
C SER A 76 -14.50 -1.08 21.36
N ASP A 77 -15.08 -2.28 21.23
CA ASP A 77 -16.41 -2.44 20.61
C ASP A 77 -17.50 -1.59 21.29
N GLU A 78 -17.38 -1.34 22.60
CA GLU A 78 -18.31 -0.48 23.34
C GLU A 78 -18.18 1.00 22.94
N GLU A 79 -16.95 1.49 22.84
CA GLU A 79 -16.65 2.86 22.39
C GLU A 79 -17.05 3.08 20.93
N LEU A 80 -16.83 2.08 20.08
CA LEU A 80 -17.26 2.09 18.68
C LEU A 80 -18.79 2.12 18.53
N ALA A 81 -19.50 1.32 19.32
CA ALA A 81 -20.96 1.29 19.30
C ALA A 81 -21.58 2.61 19.78
N GLU A 82 -21.01 3.21 20.84
CA GLU A 82 -21.44 4.52 21.34
C GLU A 82 -21.27 5.61 20.27
N GLU A 83 -20.12 5.64 19.60
CA GLU A 83 -19.85 6.60 18.53
C GLU A 83 -20.82 6.47 17.35
N LEU A 84 -21.07 5.24 16.91
CA LEU A 84 -21.91 4.95 15.76
C LEU A 84 -23.42 4.93 16.10
N GLY A 85 -23.76 4.96 17.38
CA GLY A 85 -25.14 4.94 17.86
C GLY A 85 -25.89 3.63 17.59
N VAL A 86 -25.17 2.49 17.63
CA VAL A 86 -25.71 1.14 17.36
C VAL A 86 -25.89 0.28 18.61
#